data_AF-A0AA42MSX2-F1
#
_entry.id   AF-A0AA42MSX2-F1
#
_cell.length_a   1.000
_cell.length_b   1.000
_cell.length_c   1.000
_cell.angle_alpha   90.00
_cell.angle_beta   90.00
_cell.angle_gamma   90.00
#
_symmetry.space_group_name_H-M   'P 1'
#
loop_
_entity.id
_entity.type
_entity.pdbx_description
1 polymer ?
#
loop_
_entity_poly.entity_id
_entity_poly.type
_entity_poly.pdbx_seq_one_letter_code
_entity_poly.pdbx_strand_id
1 'polypeptide(L)'
;MQTLISAPPRTGKSLYCMSLIDQLSRKHPNRRIYTNIIGMNYPGVLTINSTPEKPFDWRDLPDGSIVFFDEAHEHRGGPTCLNN
;
A
#
# COMPACT_ATOMS: atom_id res chain seq x y z
N MET A 1 -13.46 -1.16 1.66
CA MET A 1 -12.97 -2.56 1.58
C MET A 1 -11.51 -2.56 1.96
N GLN A 2 -11.08 -3.48 2.82
CA GLN A 2 -9.69 -3.66 3.24
C GLN A 2 -9.30 -5.12 3.03
N THR A 3 -8.06 -5.38 2.61
CA THR A 3 -7.54 -6.73 2.35
C THR A 3 -6.20 -6.88 3.06
N LEU A 4 -6.09 -7.89 3.92
CA LEU A 4 -4.85 -8.25 4.61
C LEU A 4 -4.19 -9.44 3.92
N ILE A 5 -2.94 -9.29 3.51
CA ILE A 5 -2.10 -10.36 2.94
C ILE A 5 -0.98 -10.63 3.94
N SER A 6 -0.95 -11.83 4.53
CA SER A 6 0.06 -12.22 5.50
C SER A 6 0.68 -13.56 5.13
N ALA A 7 1.99 -13.66 5.34
CA ALA A 7 2.81 -14.86 5.13
C ALA A 7 4.23 -14.56 5.68
N PRO A 8 5.03 -15.60 5.99
CA PRO A 8 6.43 -15.41 6.40
C PRO A 8 7.25 -14.55 5.41
N PRO A 9 8.38 -13.96 5.84
CA PRO A 9 9.31 -13.29 4.93
C PRO A 9 9.74 -14.21 3.78
N ARG A 10 10.04 -13.63 2.62
CA ARG A 10 10.53 -14.36 1.41
C ARG A 10 9.54 -15.36 0.79
N THR A 11 8.24 -15.22 1.06
CA THR A 11 7.18 -16.03 0.43
C THR A 11 6.56 -15.40 -0.83
N GLY A 12 7.08 -14.26 -1.27
CA GLY A 12 6.62 -13.58 -2.49
C GLY A 12 5.43 -12.63 -2.29
N LYS A 13 5.06 -12.27 -1.06
CA LYS A 13 3.99 -11.29 -0.77
C LYS A 13 4.15 -9.99 -1.56
N SER A 14 5.33 -9.38 -1.53
CA SER A 14 5.58 -8.11 -2.22
C SER A 14 5.44 -8.27 -3.75
N LEU A 15 5.88 -9.41 -4.31
CA LEU A 15 5.68 -9.73 -5.73
C LEU A 15 4.19 -9.92 -6.07
N TYR A 16 3.44 -10.56 -5.19
CA TYR A 16 2.00 -10.69 -5.33
C TYR A 16 1.29 -9.32 -5.27
N CYS A 17 1.68 -8.46 -4.33
CA CYS A 17 1.19 -7.08 -4.27
C CYS A 17 1.48 -6.30 -5.55
N MET A 18 2.67 -6.47 -6.15
CA MET A 18 3.00 -5.87 -7.45
C MET A 18 2.05 -6.33 -8.56
N SER A 19 1.72 -7.62 -8.61
CA SER A 19 0.77 -8.15 -9.59
C SER A 19 -0.64 -7.59 -9.41
N LEU A 20 -1.07 -7.36 -8.16
CA LEU A 20 -2.35 -6.72 -7.86
C LEU A 20 -2.36 -5.24 -8.26
N ILE A 21 -1.26 -4.53 -8.07
CA ILE A 21 -1.13 -3.13 -8.51
C ILE A 21 -1.29 -3.04 -10.02
N ASP A 22 -0.61 -3.89 -10.79
CA ASP A 22 -0.74 -3.92 -12.24
C ASP A 22 -2.19 -4.21 -12.69
N GLN A 23 -2.84 -5.20 -12.08
CA GLN A 23 -4.24 -5.52 -12.38
C GLN A 23 -5.20 -4.37 -12.04
N LEU A 24 -5.04 -3.75 -10.87
CA LEU A 24 -5.91 -2.65 -10.43
C LEU A 24 -5.68 -1.38 -11.24
N SER A 25 -4.43 -1.09 -11.62
CA SER A 25 -4.09 0.04 -12.49
C SER A 25 -4.81 -0.07 -13.83
N ARG A 26 -4.80 -1.27 -14.45
CA ARG A 26 -5.50 -1.54 -15.71
C ARG A 26 -7.02 -1.48 -15.56
N LYS A 27 -7.56 -2.02 -14.46
CA LYS A 27 -9.01 -2.08 -14.22
C LYS A 27 -9.60 -0.73 -13.85
N HIS A 28 -8.82 0.12 -13.18
CA HIS A 28 -9.27 1.40 -12.64
C HIS A 28 -8.28 2.53 -12.94
N PRO A 29 -8.14 2.94 -14.22
CA PRO A 29 -7.15 3.94 -14.64
C PRO A 29 -7.36 5.33 -14.01
N ASN A 30 -8.57 5.63 -13.54
CA ASN A 30 -8.91 6.90 -12.89
C ASN A 30 -8.56 6.94 -11.40
N ARG A 31 -8.20 5.80 -10.79
CA ARG A 31 -7.89 5.71 -9.36
C ARG A 31 -6.40 5.88 -9.12
N ARG A 32 -6.02 6.72 -8.16
CA ARG A 32 -4.61 6.91 -7.79
C ARG A 32 -4.16 5.77 -6.89
N ILE A 33 -2.98 5.23 -7.15
CA ILE A 33 -2.39 4.14 -6.37
C ILE A 33 -1.19 4.69 -5.60
N TYR A 34 -1.15 4.42 -4.30
CA TYR A 34 -0.08 4.80 -3.39
C TYR A 34 0.57 3.56 -2.79
N THR A 35 1.90 3.54 -2.64
CA THR A 35 2.60 2.40 -2.03
C THR A 35 3.88 2.78 -1.29
N ASN A 36 4.20 2.08 -0.21
CA ASN A 36 5.49 2.18 0.48
C ASN A 36 6.51 1.11 0.02
N ILE A 37 6.16 0.29 -1.00
CA ILE A 37 7.07 -0.74 -1.49
C ILE A 37 8.30 -0.09 -2.12
N ILE A 38 9.47 -0.41 -1.54
CA ILE A 38 10.77 0.13 -1.96
C ILE A 38 11.09 -0.36 -3.38
N GLY A 39 11.58 0.56 -4.22
CA GLY A 39 11.98 0.24 -5.60
C GLY A 39 10.81 0.19 -6.60
N MET A 40 9.62 0.66 -6.23
CA MET A 40 8.49 0.75 -7.15
C MET A 40 8.72 1.81 -8.24
N ASN A 41 8.60 1.40 -9.51
CA ASN A 41 8.75 2.27 -10.69
C ASN A 41 7.62 2.07 -11.73
N TYR A 42 6.42 1.70 -11.28
CA TYR A 42 5.30 1.49 -12.19
C TYR A 42 4.63 2.83 -12.57
N PRO A 43 4.33 3.09 -13.85
CA PRO A 43 3.71 4.34 -14.28
C PRO A 43 2.38 4.63 -13.59
N GLY A 44 2.23 5.84 -13.03
CA GLY A 44 1.00 6.28 -12.37
C GLY A 44 0.84 5.81 -10.91
N VAL A 45 1.82 5.07 -10.38
CA VAL A 45 1.86 4.69 -8.96
C VAL A 45 2.76 5.67 -8.20
N LEU A 46 2.26 6.18 -7.08
CA LEU A 46 2.96 7.15 -6.23
C LEU A 46 3.60 6.44 -5.05
N THR A 47 4.88 6.67 -4.83
CA THR A 47 5.59 6.17 -3.66
C THR A 47 5.34 7.08 -2.46
N ILE A 48 5.02 6.46 -1.32
CA ILE A 48 4.80 7.15 -0.05
C ILE A 48 5.84 6.68 0.96
N ASN A 49 6.37 7.64 1.73
CA ASN A 49 7.27 7.36 2.83
C ASN A 49 6.53 7.61 4.14
N SER A 50 6.41 6.58 4.96
CA SER A 50 5.87 6.65 6.31
C SER A 50 6.96 6.23 7.27
N THR A 51 7.35 7.10 8.19
CA THR A 51 8.30 6.75 9.26
C THR A 51 7.60 6.89 10.62
N PRO A 52 8.14 6.31 11.70
CA PRO A 52 7.56 6.48 13.04
C PRO A 52 7.44 7.94 13.48
N GLU A 53 8.34 8.82 13.03
CA GLU A 53 8.38 10.25 13.36
C GLU A 53 7.45 11.09 12.47
N LYS A 54 7.19 10.61 11.25
CA LYS A 54 6.30 11.24 10.28
C LYS A 54 5.38 10.17 9.68
N PRO A 55 4.32 9.77 10.43
CA PRO A 55 3.39 8.77 9.94
C PRO A 55 2.64 9.31 8.73
N PHE A 56 2.50 8.47 7.71
CA PHE A 56 1.67 8.81 6.56
C PHE A 56 0.21 8.53 6.88
N ASP A 57 -0.61 9.59 6.89
CA ASP A 57 -2.05 9.43 7.03
C ASP A 57 -2.69 9.14 5.67
N TRP A 58 -3.14 7.90 5.50
CA TRP A 58 -3.82 7.48 4.27
C TRP A 58 -5.23 8.07 4.14
N ARG A 59 -5.78 8.65 5.21
CA ARG A 59 -7.13 9.25 5.23
C ARG A 59 -7.19 10.59 4.53
N ASP A 60 -6.05 11.27 4.39
CA ASP A 60 -5.94 12.56 3.70
C ASP A 60 -5.87 12.41 2.17
N LEU A 61 -5.92 11.17 1.67
CA LEU A 61 -5.84 10.90 0.24
C LEU A 61 -7.17 11.16 -0.47
N PRO A 62 -7.15 11.53 -1.76
CA PRO A 62 -8.37 11.73 -2.53
C PRO A 62 -9.30 10.52 -2.51
N ASP A 63 -10.60 10.77 -2.59
CA ASP A 63 -11.60 9.71 -2.67
C ASP A 63 -11.32 8.74 -3.82
N GLY A 64 -11.51 7.46 -3.55
CA GLY A 64 -11.20 6.40 -4.49
C GLY A 64 -9.70 6.12 -4.64
N SER A 65 -8.82 6.66 -3.80
CA SER A 65 -7.44 6.20 -3.77
C SER A 65 -7.32 4.71 -3.41
N ILE A 66 -6.28 4.06 -3.90
CA ILE A 66 -5.90 2.67 -3.56
C ILE A 66 -4.54 2.76 -2.88
N VAL A 67 -4.40 2.14 -1.71
CA VAL A 67 -3.18 2.20 -0.93
C VAL A 67 -2.69 0.78 -0.68
N PHE A 68 -1.42 0.55 -0.98
CA PHE A 68 -0.69 -0.68 -0.65
C PHE A 68 0.33 -0.36 0.44
N PHE A 69 0.23 -1.06 1.56
CA PHE A 69 1.22 -0.99 2.64
C PHE A 69 1.88 -2.35 2.79
N ASP A 70 3.18 -2.40 2.51
CA ASP A 70 4.05 -3.52 2.82
C ASP A 70 4.61 -3.36 4.23
N GLU A 71 4.81 -4.49 4.92
CA GLU A 71 5.25 -4.55 6.33
C GLU A 71 4.53 -3.54 7.24
N ALA A 72 3.20 -3.48 7.14
CA ALA A 72 2.35 -2.50 7.84
C ALA A 72 2.52 -2.51 9.37
N HIS A 73 3.00 -3.62 9.94
CA HIS A 73 3.28 -3.74 11.37
C HIS A 73 4.47 -2.88 11.85
N GLU A 74 5.39 -2.52 10.95
CA GLU A 74 6.53 -1.64 11.25
C GLU A 74 6.14 -0.16 11.25
N HIS A 75 4.97 0.17 10.70
CA HIS A 75 4.52 1.53 10.44
C HIS A 75 3.45 1.96 11.44
N ARG A 76 3.84 2.64 12.53
CA ARG A 76 2.87 3.30 13.43
C ARG A 76 2.07 4.33 12.65
N GLY A 77 0.74 4.18 12.60
CA GLY A 77 -0.16 5.06 11.85
C GLY A 77 -0.52 4.61 10.43
N GLY A 78 -0.01 3.46 9.97
CA GLY A 78 -0.55 2.79 8.77
C GLY A 78 -2.00 2.33 8.98
N PRO A 79 -2.62 1.63 8.03
CA PRO A 79 -3.91 0.96 8.25
C PRO A 79 -3.72 -0.22 9.22
N THR A 80 -3.37 0.08 10.46
CA THR A 80 -3.32 -0.86 11.56
C THR A 80 -4.75 -1.15 11.97
N CYS A 81 -5.09 -2.44 12.00
CA CYS A 81 -6.28 -2.94 12.66
C CYS A 81 -6.32 -2.32 14.07
N LEU A 82 -7.27 -1.40 14.29
CA LEU A 82 -7.68 -1.02 15.63
C LEU A 82 -8.27 -2.29 16.25
N ASN A 83 -7.46 -3.03 17.00
CA ASN A 83 -8.00 -3.94 17.99
C ASN A 83 -8.68 -3.06 19.05
N ASN A 84 -10.01 -3.01 18.99
CA ASN A 84 -10.85 -2.66 20.14
C ASN A 84 -10.60 -3.64 21.28
#